data_AF-X6KS21-F1
#
_entry.id   AF-X6KS21-F1
#
_cell.length_a   1.000
_cell.length_b   1.000
_cell.length_c   1.000
_cell.angle_alpha   90.00
_cell.angle_beta   90.00
_cell.angle_gamma   90.00
#
_symmetry.space_group_name_H-M   'P 1'
#
loop_
_entity.id
_entity.type
_entity.pdbx_description
1 polymer ?
#
loop_
_entity_poly.entity_id
_entity_poly.type
_entity_poly.pdbx_seq_one_letter_code
_entity_poly.pdbx_strand_id
1 'polypeptide(L)'
;MYQFSYADIQTDSVADAKDRERQLLTRSIEMLAAAAAVGHTSMEAVEALHFTNRVWTTFVEDLGSSDNVLPKELRANLISIGLWLLREAEDIRQGRTDNFEGLIEVSQIIRDGIQ
;
A
#
# COMPACT_ATOMS: atom_id res chain seq x y z
N MET A 1 -15.65 36.21 14.96
CA MET A 1 -16.35 34.91 15.05
C MET A 1 -15.89 34.10 13.84
N TYR A 2 -14.88 33.26 14.00
CA TYR A 2 -14.27 32.51 12.90
C TYR A 2 -15.15 31.29 12.62
N GLN A 3 -16.02 31.41 11.64
CA GLN A 3 -16.75 30.28 11.08
C GLN A 3 -15.82 29.62 10.05
N PHE A 4 -14.81 28.89 10.52
CA PHE A 4 -14.15 27.91 9.66
C PHE A 4 -15.22 26.92 9.25
N SER A 5 -15.54 26.89 7.96
CA SER A 5 -16.54 26.00 7.40
C SER A 5 -16.08 24.56 7.68
N TYR A 6 -16.96 23.72 8.24
CA TYR A 6 -16.70 22.29 8.43
C TYR A 6 -16.21 21.61 7.14
N ALA A 7 -16.60 22.14 5.97
CA ALA A 7 -16.16 21.68 4.66
C ALA A 7 -14.66 21.88 4.39
N ASP A 8 -14.07 22.97 4.88
CA ASP A 8 -12.63 23.25 4.68
C ASP A 8 -11.77 22.33 5.55
N ILE A 9 -12.19 22.08 6.80
CA ILE A 9 -11.46 21.20 7.73
C ILE A 9 -11.52 19.73 7.28
N GLN A 10 -12.68 19.26 6.77
CA GLN A 10 -12.80 17.90 6.25
C GLN A 10 -11.97 17.69 4.98
N THR A 11 -11.92 18.68 4.09
CA THR A 11 -11.20 18.55 2.81
C THR A 11 -9.69 18.46 3.01
N ASP A 12 -9.12 19.29 3.90
CA ASP A 12 -7.69 19.20 4.27
C ASP A 12 -7.35 17.84 4.88
N SER A 13 -8.21 17.31 5.76
CA SER A 13 -7.95 16.02 6.42
C SER A 13 -7.93 14.82 5.46
N VAL A 14 -8.74 14.85 4.40
CA VAL A 14 -8.82 13.78 3.40
C VAL A 14 -7.66 13.88 2.42
N ALA A 15 -7.28 15.09 2.01
CA ALA A 15 -6.10 15.32 1.18
C ALA A 15 -4.82 14.84 1.90
N ASP A 16 -4.69 15.19 3.18
CA ASP A 16 -3.58 14.74 4.04
C ASP A 16 -3.53 13.22 4.18
N ALA A 17 -4.69 12.56 4.30
CA ALA A 17 -4.75 11.10 4.41
C ALA A 17 -4.25 10.42 3.13
N LYS A 18 -4.72 10.87 1.96
CA LYS A 18 -4.29 10.37 0.66
C LYS A 18 -2.80 10.62 0.40
N ASP A 19 -2.28 11.78 0.80
CA ASP A 19 -0.85 12.08 0.70
C ASP A 19 -0.01 11.13 1.56
N ARG A 20 -0.46 10.82 2.78
CA ARG A 20 0.23 9.85 3.64
C ARG A 20 0.20 8.45 3.04
N GLU A 21 -0.91 8.01 2.49
CA GLU A 21 -1.01 6.72 1.79
C GLU A 21 -0.03 6.65 0.61
N ARG A 22 0.00 7.69 -0.24
CA ARG A 22 0.97 7.79 -1.34
C ARG A 22 2.41 7.72 -0.85
N GLN A 23 2.75 8.42 0.23
CA GLN A 23 4.10 8.42 0.79
C GLN A 23 4.49 7.03 1.34
N LEU A 24 3.58 6.35 2.04
CA LEU A 24 3.81 5.00 2.56
C LEU A 24 4.02 4.00 1.42
N LEU A 25 3.18 4.04 0.38
CA LEU A 25 3.34 3.18 -0.79
C LEU A 25 4.65 3.49 -1.52
N THR A 26 4.98 4.77 -1.73
CA THR A 26 6.25 5.19 -2.35
C THR A 26 7.46 4.62 -1.60
N ARG A 27 7.47 4.77 -0.27
CA ARG A 27 8.53 4.20 0.57
C ARG A 27 8.61 2.69 0.46
N SER A 28 7.46 2.00 0.42
CA SER A 28 7.45 0.53 0.27
C SER A 28 8.06 0.10 -1.06
N ILE A 29 7.75 0.82 -2.15
CA ILE A 29 8.28 0.57 -3.49
C ILE A 29 9.80 0.80 -3.53
N GLU A 30 10.29 1.88 -2.93
CA GLU A 30 11.73 2.17 -2.86
C GLU A 30 12.50 1.08 -2.09
N MET A 31 11.95 0.64 -0.95
CA MET A 31 12.54 -0.45 -0.16
C MET A 31 12.55 -1.78 -0.93
N LEU A 32 11.46 -2.12 -1.62
CA LEU A 32 11.38 -3.32 -2.45
C LEU A 32 12.37 -3.27 -3.62
N ALA A 33 12.54 -2.12 -4.27
CA ALA A 33 13.50 -1.95 -5.36
C ALA A 33 14.95 -2.10 -4.87
N ALA A 34 15.28 -1.53 -3.70
CA ALA A 34 16.58 -1.73 -3.07
C ALA A 34 16.82 -3.21 -2.70
N ALA A 35 15.82 -3.88 -2.11
CA ALA A 35 15.87 -5.29 -1.79
C ALA A 35 16.07 -6.18 -3.02
N ALA A 36 15.39 -5.88 -4.13
CA ALA A 36 15.53 -6.62 -5.39
C ALA A 36 16.96 -6.56 -5.94
N ALA A 37 17.63 -5.42 -5.80
CA ALA A 37 19.01 -5.24 -6.24
C ALA A 37 20.04 -6.03 -5.40
N VAL A 38 19.76 -6.26 -4.12
CA VAL A 38 20.65 -7.00 -3.20
C VAL A 38 20.35 -8.51 -3.21
N GLY A 39 19.07 -8.89 -3.34
CA GLY A 39 18.60 -10.27 -3.40
C GLY A 39 17.70 -10.65 -2.23
N HIS A 40 16.87 -11.69 -2.43
CA HIS A 40 15.77 -12.07 -1.53
C HIS A 40 16.20 -12.59 -0.14
N THR A 41 17.46 -13.01 0.04
CA THR A 41 18.00 -13.47 1.33
C THR A 41 18.64 -12.37 2.17
N SER A 42 18.62 -11.13 1.68
CA SER A 42 19.25 -9.98 2.32
C SER A 42 18.43 -9.44 3.50
N MET A 43 19.06 -8.66 4.37
CA MET A 43 18.34 -7.97 5.45
C MET A 43 17.37 -6.93 4.88
N GLU A 44 17.78 -6.29 3.79
CA GLU A 44 17.02 -5.32 3.02
C GLU A 44 15.71 -5.94 2.51
N ALA A 45 15.76 -7.18 2.01
CA ALA A 45 14.56 -7.93 1.62
C ALA A 45 13.63 -8.20 2.80
N VAL A 46 14.17 -8.60 3.95
CA VAL A 46 13.36 -8.83 5.16
C VAL A 46 12.66 -7.54 5.61
N GLU A 47 13.39 -6.43 5.67
CA GLU A 47 12.84 -5.13 6.07
C GLU A 47 11.79 -4.61 5.07
N ALA A 48 12.09 -4.69 3.77
CA ALA A 48 11.19 -4.27 2.70
C ALA A 48 9.89 -5.08 2.72
N LEU A 49 9.97 -6.40 2.77
CA LEU A 49 8.80 -7.28 2.79
C LEU A 49 7.98 -7.09 4.08
N HIS A 50 8.62 -6.87 5.23
CA HIS A 50 7.92 -6.58 6.47
C HIS A 50 7.18 -5.23 6.40
N PHE A 51 7.84 -4.18 5.91
CA PHE A 51 7.23 -2.87 5.75
C PHE A 51 6.05 -2.91 4.78
N THR A 52 6.24 -3.54 3.61
CA THR A 52 5.19 -3.74 2.60
C THR A 52 4.00 -4.49 3.18
N ASN A 53 4.22 -5.60 3.88
CA ASN A 53 3.12 -6.35 4.53
C ASN A 53 2.31 -5.48 5.50
N ARG A 54 2.98 -4.64 6.30
CA ARG A 54 2.29 -3.74 7.24
C ARG A 54 1.43 -2.70 6.52
N VAL A 55 1.97 -2.05 5.48
CA VAL A 55 1.22 -1.05 4.69
C VAL A 55 -0.02 -1.67 4.07
N TRP A 56 0.15 -2.82 3.40
CA TRP A 56 -0.95 -3.48 2.70
C TRP A 56 -1.98 -4.11 3.62
N THR A 57 -1.58 -4.59 4.80
CA THR A 57 -2.55 -5.06 5.81
C THR A 57 -3.47 -3.93 6.24
N THR A 58 -2.91 -2.77 6.62
CA THR A 58 -3.70 -1.59 7.00
C THR A 58 -4.60 -1.12 5.85
N PHE A 59 -4.09 -1.13 4.62
CA PHE A 59 -4.86 -0.70 3.44
C PHE A 59 -6.06 -1.64 3.17
N VAL A 60 -5.86 -2.95 3.26
CA VAL A 60 -6.93 -3.94 3.10
C VAL A 60 -7.96 -3.84 4.24
N GLU A 61 -7.52 -3.60 5.48
CA GLU A 61 -8.40 -3.38 6.62
C GLU A 61 -9.29 -2.14 6.42
N ASP A 62 -8.70 -1.02 5.96
CA ASP A 62 -9.46 0.20 5.66
C ASP A 62 -10.49 -0.02 4.54
N LEU A 63 -10.09 -0.68 3.44
CA LEU A 63 -10.99 -1.03 2.35
C LEU A 63 -12.15 -1.95 2.78
N GLY A 64 -11.92 -2.76 3.82
CA GLY A 64 -12.93 -3.63 4.43
C GLY A 64 -13.91 -2.91 5.37
N SER A 65 -13.58 -1.68 5.80
CA SER A 65 -14.40 -0.90 6.73
C SER A 65 -15.77 -0.53 6.12
N SER A 66 -16.80 -0.49 6.96
CA SER A 66 -18.11 0.06 6.58
C SER A 66 -18.05 1.55 6.25
N ASP A 67 -17.07 2.25 6.82
CA ASP A 67 -16.92 3.69 6.72
C ASP A 67 -16.16 4.12 5.45
N ASN A 68 -15.57 3.15 4.74
CA ASN A 68 -14.87 3.44 3.48
C ASN A 68 -15.87 3.83 2.39
N VAL A 69 -15.67 5.01 1.81
CA VAL A 69 -16.63 5.64 0.88
C VAL A 69 -16.49 5.17 -0.58
N LEU A 70 -15.54 4.28 -0.88
CA LEU A 70 -15.35 3.78 -2.23
C LEU A 70 -16.49 2.83 -2.66
N PRO A 71 -16.79 2.75 -3.97
CA PRO A 71 -17.77 1.79 -4.50
C PRO A 71 -17.42 0.35 -4.08
N LYS A 72 -18.43 -0.42 -3.67
CA LYS A 72 -18.25 -1.80 -3.16
C LYS A 72 -17.44 -2.69 -4.10
N GLU A 73 -17.70 -2.60 -5.41
CA GLU A 73 -16.96 -3.36 -6.43
C GLU A 73 -15.49 -2.97 -6.48
N LEU A 74 -15.18 -1.67 -6.45
CA LEU A 74 -13.81 -1.18 -6.41
C LEU A 74 -13.09 -1.66 -5.16
N ARG A 75 -13.72 -1.58 -3.98
CA ARG A 75 -13.16 -2.11 -2.73
C ARG A 75 -12.86 -3.61 -2.84
N ALA A 76 -13.79 -4.40 -3.38
CA ALA A 76 -13.59 -5.84 -3.54
C ALA A 76 -12.41 -6.17 -4.47
N ASN A 77 -12.26 -5.43 -5.57
CA ASN A 77 -11.13 -5.59 -6.49
C ASN A 77 -9.80 -5.21 -5.82
N LEU A 78 -9.75 -4.07 -5.11
CA LEU A 78 -8.55 -3.63 -4.40
C LEU A 78 -8.17 -4.57 -3.26
N ILE A 79 -9.14 -5.08 -2.51
CA ILE A 79 -8.90 -6.11 -1.48
C ILE A 79 -8.32 -7.37 -2.11
N SER A 80 -8.85 -7.81 -3.26
CA SER A 80 -8.34 -9.00 -3.95
C SER A 80 -6.88 -8.82 -4.38
N ILE A 81 -6.53 -7.64 -4.89
CA ILE A 81 -5.15 -7.27 -5.25
C ILE A 81 -4.27 -7.25 -3.99
N GLY A 82 -4.71 -6.62 -2.90
CA GLY A 82 -3.97 -6.56 -1.66
C GLY A 82 -3.71 -7.94 -1.05
N LEU A 83 -4.69 -8.84 -1.09
CA LEU A 83 -4.54 -10.23 -0.63
C LEU A 83 -3.55 -11.02 -1.50
N TRP A 84 -3.60 -10.84 -2.82
CA TRP A 84 -2.59 -11.43 -3.71
C TRP A 84 -1.19 -10.91 -3.38
N LEU A 85 -1.04 -9.61 -3.17
CA LEU A 85 0.24 -8.96 -2.87
C LEU A 85 0.83 -9.44 -1.54
N LEU A 86 0.02 -9.52 -0.47
CA LEU A 86 0.44 -10.05 0.83
C LEU A 86 0.92 -11.51 0.71
N ARG A 87 0.23 -12.32 -0.09
CA ARG A 87 0.64 -13.69 -0.37
C ARG A 87 1.95 -13.75 -1.15
N GLU A 88 2.09 -12.96 -2.21
CA GLU A 88 3.29 -12.93 -3.04
C GLU A 88 4.51 -12.48 -2.21
N ALA A 89 4.34 -11.46 -1.35
CA ALA A 89 5.38 -11.02 -0.42
C ALA A 89 5.82 -12.13 0.55
N GLU A 90 4.88 -12.94 1.03
CA GLU A 90 5.19 -14.09 1.87
C GLU A 90 5.90 -15.22 1.09
N ASP A 91 5.52 -15.45 -0.17
CA ASP A 91 6.18 -16.41 -1.04
C ASP A 91 7.64 -15.99 -1.31
N ILE A 92 7.92 -14.69 -1.50
CA ILE A 92 9.30 -14.18 -1.61
C ILE A 92 10.05 -14.36 -0.30
N ARG A 93 9.43 -14.03 0.83
CA ARG A 93 10.04 -14.17 2.17
C ARG A 93 10.44 -15.62 2.46
N GLN A 94 9.64 -16.59 1.99
CA GLN A 94 9.94 -18.01 2.13
C GLN A 94 10.90 -18.55 1.04
N GLY A 95 11.34 -17.71 0.11
CA GLY A 95 12.23 -18.10 -0.99
C GLY A 95 11.56 -19.01 -2.03
N ARG A 96 10.23 -18.99 -2.13
CA ARG A 96 9.48 -19.73 -3.17
C ARG A 96 9.52 -19.03 -4.52
N THR A 97 9.66 -17.71 -4.51
CA THR A 97 9.71 -16.83 -5.69
C THR A 97 10.65 -15.67 -5.39
N ASP A 98 11.16 -15.02 -6.43
CA ASP A 98 12.01 -13.82 -6.39
C ASP A 98 11.34 -12.63 -7.10
N ASN A 99 10.02 -12.71 -7.28
CA ASN A 99 9.20 -11.77 -8.03
C ASN A 99 8.95 -10.42 -7.32
N PHE A 100 10.03 -9.71 -6.98
CA PHE A 100 9.95 -8.34 -6.48
C PHE A 100 9.36 -7.39 -7.53
N GLU A 101 9.64 -7.62 -8.81
CA GLU A 101 9.15 -6.80 -9.91
C GLU A 101 7.62 -6.74 -9.93
N GLY A 102 6.94 -7.89 -9.81
CA GLY A 102 5.48 -7.93 -9.75
C GLY A 102 4.89 -7.19 -8.54
N LEU A 103 5.53 -7.28 -7.36
CA LEU A 103 5.10 -6.51 -6.18
C LEU A 103 5.24 -5.00 -6.41
N ILE A 104 6.36 -4.59 -7.00
CA ILE A 104 6.69 -3.19 -7.27
C ILE A 104 5.72 -2.62 -8.28
N GLU A 105 5.50 -3.30 -9.41
CA GLU A 105 4.61 -2.84 -10.49
C GLU A 105 3.18 -2.64 -9.97
N VAL A 106 2.62 -3.64 -9.29
CA VAL A 106 1.27 -3.53 -8.74
C VAL A 106 1.18 -2.41 -7.69
N SER A 107 2.18 -2.27 -6.83
CA SER A 107 2.21 -1.19 -5.84
C SER A 107 2.28 0.19 -6.49
N GLN A 108 3.03 0.34 -7.57
CA GLN A 108 3.12 1.58 -8.35
C GLN A 108 1.78 1.93 -9.00
N ILE A 109 1.13 0.96 -9.66
CA ILE A 109 -0.18 1.17 -10.29
C ILE A 109 -1.21 1.65 -9.26
N ILE A 110 -1.24 1.02 -8.07
CA ILE A 110 -2.19 1.42 -7.02
C ILE A 110 -1.84 2.80 -6.45
N ARG A 111 -0.57 3.08 -6.16
CA ARG A 111 -0.12 4.40 -5.70
C ARG A 111 -0.52 5.51 -6.68
N ASP A 112 -0.28 5.29 -7.98
CA ASP A 112 -0.53 6.27 -9.03
C ASP A 112 -2.04 6.49 -9.26
N GLY A 113 -2.88 5.51 -8.88
CA GLY A 113 -4.33 5.64 -8.85
C GLY A 113 -4.88 6.45 -7.68
N ILE A 114 -4.10 6.70 -6.63
CA ILE A 114 -4.51 7.54 -5.49
C ILE A 114 -4.38 9.02 -5.90
N GLN A 115 -5.47 9.60 -6.38
CA GLN A 115 -5.62 11.03 -6.67
C GLN A 115 -6.12 11.80 -5.44
#